data_AF-A0A1I4E4K0-F1
#
_entry.id   AF-A0A1I4E4K0-F1
#
_cell.length_a   1.000
_cell.length_b   1.000
_cell.length_c   1.000
_cell.angle_alpha   90.00
_cell.angle_beta   90.00
_cell.angle_gamma   90.00
#
_symmetry.space_group_name_H-M   'P 1'
#
loop_
_entity.id
_entity.type
_entity.pdbx_description
1 polymer ?
#
loop_
_entity_poly.entity_id
_entity_poly.type
_entity_poly.pdbx_seq_one_letter_code
_entity_poly.pdbx_strand_id
1 'polypeptide(L)'
;MKKNKILSIILLAVIIGIVGGKITSNHLFRLIDNYDNSNSKNDIEETVSDSECMKKPTQEQIIKKRKECLAGMSNEDIQFVVENIKKANLSIEHEYIYNNLFQKLSNPNDPYWNYIDIEGEIIIGYAFEDDVEYDEKMDMTYEEFCDKYGSPVYDDNKYNYKKCIEIINIIQDKVKSNVLDEDFGKLKVYEEKAHETHKISYIEKVYYILHDMDYYFFRYDSDDLRNYPIDDGIIDQYYGYLSVFGD
;
A
#
# COMPACT_ATOMS: atom_id res chain seq x y z
N MET A 1 39.86 -15.78 -16.94
CA MET A 1 39.80 -14.46 -16.28
C MET A 1 38.45 -13.81 -16.56
N LYS A 2 37.66 -13.63 -15.49
CA LYS A 2 36.58 -12.66 -15.24
C LYS A 2 35.84 -12.03 -16.45
N LYS A 3 34.51 -12.16 -16.47
CA LYS A 3 33.63 -11.19 -15.79
C LYS A 3 32.19 -11.70 -15.69
N ASN A 4 31.79 -11.99 -14.45
CA ASN A 4 30.41 -12.05 -13.99
C ASN A 4 29.71 -10.70 -14.31
N LYS A 5 28.61 -10.73 -15.06
CA LYS A 5 27.66 -9.61 -15.23
C LYS A 5 26.24 -10.13 -15.57
N ILE A 6 25.72 -11.06 -14.75
CA ILE A 6 24.29 -11.42 -14.77
C ILE A 6 23.74 -11.35 -13.33
N LEU A 7 24.07 -10.25 -12.64
CA LEU A 7 23.48 -9.86 -11.35
C LEU A 7 23.39 -8.33 -11.37
N SER A 8 22.31 -7.80 -11.94
CA SER A 8 21.76 -6.46 -11.67
C SER A 8 20.59 -6.21 -12.63
N ILE A 9 19.54 -5.56 -12.13
CA ILE A 9 18.33 -5.09 -12.83
C ILE A 9 17.15 -6.08 -12.79
N ILE A 10 16.64 -6.33 -11.58
CA ILE A 10 15.20 -6.32 -11.33
C ILE A 10 15.00 -5.31 -10.19
N LEU A 11 15.04 -4.03 -10.57
CA LEU A 11 14.72 -2.88 -9.74
C LEU A 11 13.91 -1.95 -10.66
N LEU A 12 12.79 -1.42 -10.16
CA LEU A 12 11.79 -0.60 -10.85
C LEU A 12 10.75 -1.36 -11.69
N ALA A 13 9.64 -1.70 -11.05
CA ALA A 13 8.38 -1.00 -11.29
C ALA A 13 7.43 -1.39 -10.15
N VAL A 14 7.06 -0.41 -9.32
CA VAL A 14 5.69 -0.22 -8.82
C VAL A 14 5.53 1.30 -8.91
N ILE A 15 5.07 1.74 -10.08
CA ILE A 15 4.72 3.13 -10.35
C ILE A 15 3.21 3.11 -10.45
N ILE A 16 2.57 3.65 -9.41
CA ILE A 16 1.26 4.30 -9.49
C ILE A 16 1.32 5.27 -10.66
N GLY A 17 0.29 5.27 -11.50
CA GLY A 17 0.07 6.28 -12.51
C GLY A 17 0.09 7.68 -11.90
N ILE A 18 1.23 8.35 -12.04
CA ILE A 18 1.28 9.81 -12.02
C ILE A 18 1.70 10.21 -13.42
N VAL A 19 0.70 10.73 -14.14
CA VAL A 19 0.74 11.79 -15.15
C VAL A 19 2.14 12.14 -15.68
N GLY A 20 2.26 12.05 -17.01
CA GLY A 20 3.49 12.21 -17.78
C GLY A 20 4.45 13.30 -17.29
N GLY A 21 5.69 12.88 -17.05
CA GLY A 21 6.81 13.77 -16.80
C GLY A 21 7.91 13.03 -16.04
N LYS A 22 9.14 13.04 -16.57
CA LYS A 22 10.32 12.42 -15.93
C LYS A 22 10.54 12.97 -14.52
N ILE A 23 10.03 12.30 -13.50
CA ILE A 23 10.29 12.61 -12.09
C ILE A 23 11.26 11.54 -11.58
N THR A 24 12.55 11.88 -11.51
CA THR A 24 13.53 11.12 -10.75
C THR A 24 13.25 11.29 -9.26
N SER A 25 13.76 10.42 -8.39
CA SER A 25 13.52 10.45 -6.93
C SER A 25 13.78 11.82 -6.28
N ASN A 26 14.70 12.63 -6.82
CA ASN A 26 14.97 13.99 -6.35
C ASN A 26 13.84 15.00 -6.63
N HIS A 27 12.98 14.67 -7.59
CA HIS A 27 11.88 15.52 -8.04
C HIS A 27 10.60 15.24 -7.22
N LEU A 28 10.50 14.05 -6.60
CA LEU A 28 9.49 13.71 -5.58
C LEU A 28 9.76 14.48 -4.28
N PHE A 29 11.02 14.49 -3.80
CA PHE A 29 11.42 15.26 -2.61
C PHE A 29 11.16 16.77 -2.75
N ARG A 30 11.38 17.34 -3.95
CA ARG A 30 11.12 18.77 -4.20
C ARG A 30 9.64 19.15 -4.26
N LEU A 31 8.73 18.21 -4.57
CA LEU A 31 7.29 18.48 -4.55
C LEU A 31 6.76 18.51 -3.12
N ILE A 32 7.31 17.65 -2.25
CA ILE A 32 7.01 17.60 -0.82
C ILE A 32 7.46 18.90 -0.12
N ASP A 33 8.70 19.36 -0.35
CA ASP A 33 9.23 20.61 0.24
C ASP A 33 8.47 21.89 -0.17
N ASN A 34 7.85 21.89 -1.35
CA ASN A 34 7.14 23.06 -1.87
C ASN A 34 5.68 23.13 -1.43
N TYR A 35 5.06 22.01 -1.06
CA TYR A 35 3.66 21.98 -0.60
C TYR A 35 3.53 22.36 0.88
N ASP A 36 4.53 22.01 1.72
CA ASP A 36 4.58 22.41 3.13
C ASP A 36 4.65 23.93 3.36
N ASN A 37 4.95 24.72 2.31
CA ASN A 37 4.98 26.18 2.37
C ASN A 37 3.65 26.85 1.99
N SER A 38 2.57 26.12 1.71
CA SER A 38 1.27 26.74 1.40
C SER A 38 0.06 26.01 2.00
N ASN A 39 -0.30 26.41 3.24
CA ASN A 39 -1.59 26.16 3.93
C ASN A 39 -1.95 24.71 4.26
N SER A 40 -2.80 24.41 5.24
CA SER A 40 -3.20 25.00 6.53
C SER A 40 -4.02 23.88 7.18
N LYS A 41 -3.84 23.66 8.49
CA LYS A 41 -4.54 22.65 9.28
C LYS A 41 -6.03 22.52 8.92
N ASN A 42 -6.44 21.31 8.53
CA ASN A 42 -7.83 20.87 8.65
C ASN A 42 -7.83 19.69 9.60
N ASP A 43 -8.50 19.87 10.73
CA ASP A 43 -8.69 18.87 11.78
C ASP A 43 -9.62 17.78 11.23
N ILE A 44 -9.13 16.53 11.17
CA ILE A 44 -9.94 15.35 10.86
C ILE A 44 -10.39 14.75 12.20
N GLU A 45 -11.71 14.63 12.40
CA GLU A 45 -12.31 14.00 13.56
C GLU A 45 -11.88 12.53 13.67
N GLU A 46 -11.25 12.19 14.79
CA GLU A 46 -10.97 10.83 15.24
C GLU A 46 -12.26 10.02 15.33
N THR A 47 -12.48 9.14 14.35
CA THR A 47 -13.40 8.02 14.52
C THR A 47 -12.68 6.93 15.31
N VAL A 48 -12.79 7.04 16.64
CA VAL A 48 -12.36 5.99 17.57
C VAL A 48 -13.25 4.77 17.37
N SER A 49 -12.84 3.83 16.52
CA SER A 49 -13.37 2.47 16.57
C SER A 49 -12.70 1.76 17.74
N ASP A 50 -13.49 1.27 18.69
CA ASP A 50 -13.05 0.46 19.84
C ASP A 50 -12.17 -0.72 19.38
N SER A 51 -10.85 -0.51 19.35
CA SER A 51 -9.90 -1.61 19.27
C SER A 51 -9.65 -2.09 20.69
N GLU A 52 -9.90 -3.37 20.95
CA GLU A 52 -9.12 -4.06 21.97
C GLU A 52 -7.66 -3.76 21.64
N CYS A 53 -6.97 -3.04 22.54
CA CYS A 53 -5.57 -2.66 22.37
C CYS A 53 -4.74 -3.92 22.09
N MET A 54 -4.49 -4.19 20.81
CA MET A 54 -3.69 -5.32 20.37
C MET A 54 -2.31 -5.15 21.00
N LYS A 55 -1.89 -6.14 21.78
CA LYS A 55 -0.67 -6.01 22.57
C LYS A 55 0.54 -5.93 21.63
N LYS A 56 1.15 -4.74 21.55
CA LYS A 56 2.39 -4.49 20.81
C LYS A 56 3.48 -5.50 21.22
N PRO A 57 4.17 -6.16 20.27
CA PRO A 57 5.26 -7.08 20.58
C PRO A 57 6.39 -6.32 21.26
N THR A 58 7.07 -6.99 22.19
CA THR A 58 8.24 -6.40 22.85
C THR A 58 9.41 -6.30 21.88
N GLN A 59 10.33 -5.36 22.15
CA GLN A 59 11.57 -5.24 21.38
C GLN A 59 12.36 -6.56 21.33
N GLU A 60 12.36 -7.34 22.41
CA GLU A 60 13.02 -8.64 22.45
C GLU A 60 12.35 -9.65 21.49
N GLN A 61 11.01 -9.69 21.46
CA GLN A 61 10.25 -10.53 20.52
C GLN A 61 10.56 -10.16 19.07
N ILE A 62 10.55 -8.85 18.76
CA ILE A 62 10.86 -8.32 17.43
C ILE A 62 12.28 -8.73 17.01
N ILE A 63 13.29 -8.44 17.82
CA ILE A 63 14.70 -8.74 17.51
C ILE A 63 14.89 -10.26 17.31
N LYS A 64 14.29 -11.09 18.16
CA LYS A 64 14.37 -12.54 18.05
C LYS A 64 13.77 -13.04 16.74
N LYS A 65 12.52 -12.70 16.44
CA LYS A 65 11.81 -13.16 15.23
C LYS A 65 12.45 -12.60 13.96
N ARG A 66 12.90 -11.35 13.98
CA ARG A 66 13.65 -10.76 12.86
C ARG A 66 14.97 -11.50 12.61
N LYS A 67 15.72 -11.83 13.65
CA LYS A 67 16.96 -12.62 13.51
C LYS A 67 16.69 -14.00 12.91
N GLU A 68 15.60 -14.65 13.32
CA GLU A 68 15.15 -15.93 12.76
C GLU A 68 14.70 -15.78 11.29
N CYS A 69 14.00 -14.69 10.95
CA CYS A 69 13.59 -14.37 9.59
C CYS A 69 14.77 -14.18 8.63
N LEU A 70 15.77 -13.40 9.06
CA LEU A 70 16.91 -13.02 8.22
C LEU A 70 18.00 -14.09 8.16
N ALA A 71 17.89 -15.16 8.95
CA ALA A 71 18.88 -16.22 9.02
C ALA A 71 19.06 -16.92 7.65
N GLY A 72 20.29 -16.93 7.14
CA GLY A 72 20.64 -17.59 5.88
C GLY A 72 20.35 -16.80 4.61
N MET A 73 19.80 -15.58 4.72
CA MET A 73 19.64 -14.66 3.59
C MET A 73 20.96 -13.93 3.28
N SER A 74 21.22 -13.61 2.00
CA SER A 74 22.32 -12.69 1.65
C SER A 74 21.91 -11.25 1.95
N ASN A 75 22.89 -10.33 2.04
CA ASN A 75 22.58 -8.91 2.23
C ASN A 75 21.70 -8.34 1.09
N GLU A 76 21.91 -8.81 -0.14
CA GLU A 76 21.10 -8.43 -1.29
C GLU A 76 19.66 -8.93 -1.17
N ASP A 77 19.45 -10.18 -0.73
CA ASP A 77 18.12 -10.72 -0.50
C ASP A 77 17.41 -10.01 0.67
N ILE A 78 18.15 -9.68 1.75
CA ILE A 78 17.62 -8.89 2.87
C ILE A 78 17.17 -7.51 2.39
N GLN A 79 18.04 -6.79 1.67
CA GLN A 79 17.72 -5.48 1.13
C GLN A 79 16.53 -5.56 0.17
N PHE A 80 16.49 -6.58 -0.69
CA PHE A 80 15.38 -6.79 -1.61
C PHE A 80 14.05 -6.96 -0.87
N VAL A 81 13.98 -7.81 0.15
CA VAL A 81 12.75 -8.03 0.93
C VAL A 81 12.33 -6.75 1.65
N VAL A 82 13.23 -6.13 2.40
CA VAL A 82 12.94 -4.93 3.20
C VAL A 82 12.47 -3.78 2.32
N GLU A 83 13.15 -3.50 1.21
CA GLU A 83 12.79 -2.40 0.32
C GLU A 83 11.46 -2.61 -0.40
N ASN A 84 11.11 -3.85 -0.77
CA ASN A 84 9.84 -4.10 -1.44
C ASN A 84 8.65 -4.06 -0.45
N ILE A 85 8.83 -4.54 0.78
CA ILE A 85 7.80 -4.39 1.84
C ILE A 85 7.57 -2.91 2.17
N LYS A 86 8.66 -2.14 2.36
CA LYS A 86 8.60 -0.69 2.57
C LYS A 86 7.84 0.03 1.44
N LYS A 87 8.18 -0.27 0.18
CA LYS A 87 7.51 0.35 -0.97
C LYS A 87 6.03 0.00 -1.04
N ALA A 88 5.67 -1.25 -0.77
CA ALA A 88 4.28 -1.68 -0.76
C ALA A 88 3.48 -0.96 0.33
N ASN A 89 4.00 -0.91 1.56
CA ASN A 89 3.37 -0.18 2.66
C ASN A 89 3.17 1.30 2.32
N LEU A 90 4.26 2.01 1.97
CA LEU A 90 4.21 3.44 1.67
C LEU A 90 3.31 3.78 0.47
N SER A 91 3.18 2.87 -0.49
CA SER A 91 2.28 3.05 -1.63
C SER A 91 0.82 3.07 -1.19
N ILE A 92 0.40 2.12 -0.35
CA ILE A 92 -0.98 2.06 0.15
C ILE A 92 -1.24 3.19 1.15
N GLU A 93 -0.27 3.47 2.01
CA GLU A 93 -0.35 4.56 2.99
C GLU A 93 -0.52 5.92 2.31
N HIS A 94 0.21 6.18 1.21
CA HIS A 94 0.03 7.40 0.43
C HIS A 94 -1.39 7.52 -0.13
N GLU A 95 -1.91 6.46 -0.75
CA GLU A 95 -3.26 6.45 -1.31
C GLU A 95 -4.34 6.60 -0.22
N TYR A 96 -4.11 5.98 0.94
CA TYR A 96 -4.98 6.13 2.09
C TYR A 96 -5.02 7.57 2.60
N ILE A 97 -3.85 8.18 2.85
CA ILE A 97 -3.75 9.51 3.47
C ILE A 97 -4.18 10.62 2.51
N TYR A 98 -3.73 10.57 1.25
CA TYR A 98 -3.85 11.70 0.34
C TYR A 98 -4.98 11.55 -0.68
N ASN A 99 -5.37 10.31 -1.00
CA ASN A 99 -6.32 10.03 -2.08
C ASN A 99 -7.61 9.36 -1.57
N ASN A 100 -7.82 9.31 -0.25
CA ASN A 100 -9.01 8.74 0.39
C ASN A 100 -9.31 7.29 -0.06
N LEU A 101 -8.26 6.46 -0.22
CA LEU A 101 -8.37 5.08 -0.74
C LEU A 101 -9.51 4.30 -0.11
N PHE A 102 -9.57 4.28 1.22
CA PHE A 102 -10.58 3.51 1.95
C PHE A 102 -11.99 4.09 1.77
N GLN A 103 -12.14 5.40 1.63
CA GLN A 103 -13.47 5.96 1.34
C GLN A 103 -13.97 5.51 -0.04
N LYS A 104 -13.12 5.56 -1.07
CA LYS A 104 -13.48 5.13 -2.42
C LYS A 104 -13.84 3.65 -2.46
N LEU A 105 -12.97 2.80 -1.92
CA LEU A 105 -13.17 1.34 -1.93
C LEU A 105 -14.30 0.86 -1.00
N SER A 106 -14.84 1.73 -0.13
CA SER A 106 -16.04 1.40 0.66
C SER A 106 -17.27 1.17 -0.22
N ASN A 107 -17.30 1.77 -1.41
CA ASN A 107 -18.29 1.49 -2.44
C ASN A 107 -17.76 0.36 -3.36
N PRO A 108 -18.40 -0.82 -3.40
CA PRO A 108 -17.95 -1.94 -4.23
C PRO A 108 -18.04 -1.68 -5.75
N ASN A 109 -18.80 -0.66 -6.15
CA ASN A 109 -18.97 -0.25 -7.56
C ASN A 109 -18.09 0.95 -7.92
N ASP A 110 -17.25 1.44 -7.01
CA ASP A 110 -16.34 2.55 -7.33
C ASP A 110 -15.31 2.10 -8.38
N PRO A 111 -15.08 2.88 -9.45
CA PRO A 111 -14.07 2.56 -10.47
C PRO A 111 -12.66 2.33 -9.91
N TYR A 112 -12.34 2.81 -8.71
CA TYR A 112 -11.06 2.54 -8.06
C TYR A 112 -10.77 1.05 -7.85
N TRP A 113 -11.80 0.19 -7.80
CA TRP A 113 -11.62 -1.28 -7.78
C TRP A 113 -10.90 -1.82 -9.03
N ASN A 114 -10.91 -1.08 -10.15
CA ASN A 114 -10.19 -1.47 -11.36
C ASN A 114 -8.67 -1.58 -11.17
N TYR A 115 -8.09 -0.90 -10.17
CA TYR A 115 -6.68 -1.11 -9.80
C TYR A 115 -6.41 -2.55 -9.34
N ILE A 116 -7.41 -3.22 -8.77
CA ILE A 116 -7.30 -4.61 -8.29
C ILE A 116 -7.67 -5.57 -9.43
N ASP A 117 -8.64 -5.22 -10.26
CA ASP A 117 -9.24 -6.15 -11.21
C ASP A 117 -8.54 -6.21 -12.57
N ILE A 118 -8.07 -5.08 -13.08
CA ILE A 118 -7.72 -4.93 -14.50
C ILE A 118 -6.26 -4.46 -14.64
N GLU A 119 -5.49 -5.16 -15.47
CA GLU A 119 -4.16 -4.70 -15.91
C GLU A 119 -4.28 -4.00 -17.28
N GLY A 120 -3.54 -2.91 -17.46
CA GLY A 120 -3.58 -2.04 -18.63
C GLY A 120 -4.35 -0.75 -18.37
N GLU A 121 -4.93 -0.17 -19.42
CA GLU A 121 -5.74 1.04 -19.32
C GLU A 121 -7.03 0.75 -18.53
N ILE A 122 -7.25 1.50 -17.46
CA ILE A 122 -8.39 1.37 -16.55
C ILE A 122 -9.12 2.70 -16.39
N ILE A 123 -10.41 2.66 -16.05
CA ILE A 123 -11.17 3.82 -15.62
C ILE A 123 -11.05 3.93 -14.09
N ILE A 124 -10.70 5.10 -13.58
CA ILE A 124 -10.50 5.34 -12.13
C ILE A 124 -11.50 6.34 -11.55
N GLY A 125 -12.42 6.83 -12.36
CA GLY A 125 -13.46 7.76 -11.96
C GLY A 125 -14.07 8.49 -13.15
N TYR A 126 -14.91 9.47 -12.86
CA TYR A 126 -15.55 10.32 -13.86
C TYR A 126 -15.32 11.80 -13.50
N ALA A 127 -14.98 12.60 -14.51
CA ALA A 127 -14.94 14.04 -14.42
C ALA A 127 -16.25 14.62 -14.95
N PHE A 128 -16.75 15.66 -14.29
CA PHE A 128 -17.99 16.35 -14.67
C PHE A 128 -17.68 17.80 -15.02
N GLU A 129 -18.55 18.41 -15.84
CA GLU A 129 -18.52 19.85 -16.07
C GLU A 129 -18.82 20.62 -14.77
N ASP A 130 -18.30 21.84 -14.63
CA ASP A 130 -18.32 22.61 -13.37
C ASP A 130 -19.73 22.85 -12.78
N ASP A 131 -20.77 22.83 -13.61
CA ASP A 131 -22.17 23.06 -13.22
C ASP A 131 -22.99 21.77 -13.08
N VAL A 132 -22.35 20.60 -13.20
CA VAL A 132 -23.00 19.29 -13.16
C VAL A 132 -22.59 18.53 -11.91
N GLU A 133 -23.48 18.52 -10.92
CA GLU A 133 -23.31 17.81 -9.64
C GLU A 133 -24.42 16.77 -9.45
N TYR A 134 -24.08 15.61 -8.90
CA TYR A 134 -25.05 14.58 -8.56
C TYR A 134 -25.84 14.97 -7.32
N ASP A 135 -27.16 14.89 -7.39
CA ASP A 135 -28.07 15.01 -6.24
C ASP A 135 -28.87 13.71 -6.13
N GLU A 136 -28.90 13.10 -4.95
CA GLU A 136 -29.68 11.88 -4.67
C GLU A 136 -31.19 12.05 -4.92
N LYS A 137 -31.69 13.29 -5.03
CA LYS A 137 -33.08 13.60 -5.41
C LYS A 137 -33.34 13.50 -6.92
N MET A 138 -32.29 13.36 -7.73
CA MET A 138 -32.47 13.12 -9.17
C MET A 138 -33.17 11.78 -9.39
N ASP A 139 -33.99 11.71 -10.45
CA ASP A 139 -34.67 10.47 -10.86
C ASP A 139 -33.72 9.57 -11.66
N MET A 140 -32.52 9.34 -11.14
CA MET A 140 -31.50 8.46 -11.70
C MET A 140 -30.50 8.04 -10.62
N THR A 141 -29.86 6.89 -10.82
CA THR A 141 -28.75 6.41 -10.00
C THR A 141 -27.46 7.19 -10.28
N TYR A 142 -26.49 7.12 -9.37
CA TYR A 142 -25.15 7.69 -9.60
C TYR A 142 -24.48 7.08 -10.84
N GLU A 143 -24.67 5.79 -11.10
CA GLU A 143 -24.13 5.11 -12.29
C GLU A 143 -24.73 5.69 -13.58
N GLU A 144 -26.06 5.84 -13.64
CA GLU A 144 -26.73 6.49 -14.78
C GLU A 144 -26.32 7.96 -14.95
N PHE A 145 -26.04 8.66 -13.83
CA PHE A 145 -25.53 10.02 -13.86
C PHE A 145 -24.11 10.07 -14.46
N CYS A 146 -23.20 9.18 -14.02
CA CYS A 146 -21.86 9.03 -14.58
C CYS A 146 -21.90 8.73 -16.08
N ASP A 147 -22.75 7.81 -16.52
CA ASP A 147 -22.89 7.44 -17.94
C ASP A 147 -23.39 8.61 -18.80
N LYS A 148 -24.26 9.45 -18.23
CA LYS A 148 -24.91 10.54 -18.96
C LYS A 148 -24.09 11.82 -19.00
N TYR A 149 -23.40 12.14 -17.91
CA TYR A 149 -22.75 13.43 -17.70
C TYR A 149 -21.24 13.33 -17.45
N GLY A 150 -20.75 12.15 -17.11
CA GLY A 150 -19.35 11.92 -16.78
C GLY A 150 -18.48 11.70 -18.00
N SER A 151 -17.28 12.27 -17.98
CA SER A 151 -16.17 11.87 -18.84
C SER A 151 -15.26 10.92 -18.08
N PRO A 152 -15.00 9.69 -18.57
CA PRO A 152 -14.17 8.73 -17.87
C PRO A 152 -12.74 9.24 -17.72
N VAL A 153 -12.19 9.08 -16.52
CA VAL A 153 -10.79 9.37 -16.20
C VAL A 153 -10.02 8.06 -16.24
N TYR A 154 -8.94 8.03 -17.03
CA TYR A 154 -8.15 6.82 -17.26
C TYR A 154 -6.81 6.84 -16.53
N ASP A 155 -6.32 5.64 -16.20
CA ASP A 155 -4.95 5.40 -15.77
C ASP A 155 -4.38 4.09 -16.37
N ASP A 156 -3.06 3.92 -16.36
CA ASP A 156 -2.37 2.69 -16.79
C ASP A 156 -1.97 1.85 -15.58
N ASN A 157 -2.74 0.82 -15.27
CA ASN A 157 -2.48 -0.08 -14.16
C ASN A 157 -1.58 -1.26 -14.56
N LYS A 158 -0.50 -1.45 -13.81
CA LYS A 158 0.46 -2.55 -14.03
C LYS A 158 0.26 -3.72 -13.06
N TYR A 159 -0.57 -3.56 -12.04
CA TYR A 159 -0.63 -4.49 -10.91
C TYR A 159 -2.07 -4.82 -10.53
N ASN A 160 -2.72 -5.68 -11.33
CA ASN A 160 -3.91 -6.35 -10.83
C ASN A 160 -3.55 -7.35 -9.71
N TYR A 161 -4.57 -7.91 -9.04
CA TYR A 161 -4.39 -8.81 -7.89
C TYR A 161 -3.45 -10.00 -8.19
N LYS A 162 -3.47 -10.54 -9.43
CA LYS A 162 -2.57 -11.64 -9.83
C LYS A 162 -1.11 -11.19 -9.84
N LYS A 163 -0.84 -9.98 -10.32
CA LYS A 163 0.50 -9.39 -10.31
C LYS A 163 0.97 -9.07 -8.90
N CYS A 164 0.07 -8.59 -8.03
CA CYS A 164 0.36 -8.44 -6.60
C CYS A 164 0.77 -9.78 -5.97
N ILE A 165 0.01 -10.86 -6.22
CA ILE A 165 0.33 -12.22 -5.74
C ILE A 165 1.67 -12.72 -6.30
N GLU A 166 1.97 -12.45 -7.58
CA GLU A 166 3.27 -12.78 -8.20
C GLU A 166 4.41 -12.08 -7.46
N ILE A 167 4.28 -10.78 -7.18
CA ILE A 167 5.28 -10.01 -6.43
C ILE A 167 5.43 -10.54 -5.00
N ILE A 168 4.33 -10.85 -4.31
CA ILE A 168 4.37 -11.44 -2.97
C ILE A 168 5.16 -12.76 -2.98
N ASN A 169 4.92 -13.64 -3.96
CA ASN A 169 5.68 -14.88 -4.08
C ASN A 169 7.17 -14.62 -4.34
N ILE A 170 7.52 -13.66 -5.22
CA ILE A 170 8.92 -13.29 -5.49
C ILE A 170 9.62 -12.80 -4.21
N ILE A 171 8.95 -12.01 -3.39
CA ILE A 171 9.47 -11.53 -2.11
C ILE A 171 9.62 -12.70 -1.13
N GLN A 172 8.60 -13.54 -1.01
CA GLN A 172 8.58 -14.71 -0.11
C GLN A 172 9.73 -15.68 -0.44
N ASP A 173 10.01 -15.95 -1.73
CA ASP A 173 11.08 -16.86 -2.18
C ASP A 173 12.50 -16.43 -1.74
N LYS A 174 12.67 -15.15 -1.41
CA LYS A 174 13.94 -14.63 -0.87
C LYS A 174 14.10 -14.93 0.62
N VAL A 175 13.01 -15.05 1.35
CA VAL A 175 13.03 -15.40 2.78
C VAL A 175 13.34 -16.89 2.92
N LYS A 176 14.36 -17.24 3.73
CA LYS A 176 14.82 -18.64 3.87
C LYS A 176 14.20 -19.37 5.06
N SER A 177 13.63 -18.65 6.00
CA SER A 177 12.86 -19.24 7.09
C SER A 177 11.36 -19.17 6.79
N ASN A 178 10.60 -19.95 7.55
CA ASN A 178 9.13 -20.00 7.47
C ASN A 178 8.44 -19.00 8.42
N VAL A 179 9.21 -18.11 9.05
CA VAL A 179 8.74 -17.22 10.13
C VAL A 179 7.61 -16.30 9.68
N LEU A 180 7.58 -15.92 8.41
CA LEU A 180 6.57 -15.05 7.80
C LEU A 180 5.65 -15.79 6.80
N ASP A 181 5.70 -17.13 6.73
CA ASP A 181 4.94 -17.88 5.72
C ASP A 181 3.42 -17.68 5.86
N GLU A 182 2.93 -17.61 7.10
CA GLU A 182 1.52 -17.33 7.35
C GLU A 182 1.15 -15.91 6.94
N ASP A 183 2.02 -14.93 7.21
CA ASP A 183 1.79 -13.51 6.88
C ASP A 183 1.75 -13.30 5.35
N PHE A 184 2.72 -13.87 4.62
CA PHE A 184 2.68 -13.88 3.16
C PHE A 184 1.48 -14.65 2.60
N GLY A 185 1.08 -15.74 3.26
CA GLY A 185 -0.13 -16.49 2.93
C GLY A 185 -1.40 -15.63 3.06
N LYS A 186 -1.52 -14.88 4.16
CA LYS A 186 -2.65 -13.97 4.41
C LYS A 186 -2.71 -12.85 3.37
N LEU A 187 -1.59 -12.21 3.03
CA LEU A 187 -1.54 -11.20 1.97
C LEU A 187 -2.14 -11.73 0.66
N LYS A 188 -1.70 -12.90 0.19
CA LYS A 188 -2.20 -13.50 -1.06
C LYS A 188 -3.71 -13.80 -1.01
N VAL A 189 -4.18 -14.34 0.11
CA VAL A 189 -5.60 -14.65 0.31
C VAL A 189 -6.44 -13.37 0.35
N TYR A 190 -5.93 -12.29 0.93
CA TYR A 190 -6.67 -11.02 0.99
C TYR A 190 -6.70 -10.29 -0.35
N GLU A 191 -5.63 -10.33 -1.14
CA GLU A 191 -5.63 -9.86 -2.53
C GLU A 191 -6.71 -10.56 -3.36
N GLU A 192 -6.75 -11.90 -3.30
CA GLU A 192 -7.76 -12.69 -4.02
C GLU A 192 -9.18 -12.38 -3.54
N LYS A 193 -9.40 -12.31 -2.22
CA LYS A 193 -10.72 -11.97 -1.68
C LYS A 193 -11.15 -10.54 -1.95
N ALA A 194 -10.22 -9.59 -2.03
CA ALA A 194 -10.52 -8.22 -2.39
C ALA A 194 -11.09 -8.18 -3.82
N HIS A 195 -10.41 -8.82 -4.77
CA HIS A 195 -10.88 -9.00 -6.14
C HIS A 195 -12.23 -9.73 -6.22
N GLU A 196 -12.41 -10.83 -5.49
CA GLU A 196 -13.64 -11.63 -5.58
C GLU A 196 -14.89 -10.95 -5.00
N THR A 197 -14.71 -10.04 -4.03
CA THR A 197 -15.82 -9.57 -3.19
C THR A 197 -16.01 -8.06 -3.16
N HIS A 198 -15.02 -7.29 -3.61
CA HIS A 198 -14.99 -5.83 -3.50
C HIS A 198 -15.29 -5.34 -2.08
N LYS A 199 -14.81 -6.09 -1.08
CA LYS A 199 -14.91 -5.72 0.33
C LYS A 199 -13.64 -5.04 0.77
N ILE A 200 -13.75 -3.76 1.07
CA ILE A 200 -12.67 -2.93 1.62
C ILE A 200 -11.91 -3.58 2.78
N SER A 201 -12.61 -4.33 3.63
CA SER A 201 -11.99 -5.01 4.77
C SER A 201 -10.84 -5.96 4.41
N TYR A 202 -10.70 -6.39 3.16
CA TYR A 202 -9.55 -7.17 2.72
C TYR A 202 -8.36 -6.28 2.34
N ILE A 203 -8.59 -5.11 1.75
CA ILE A 203 -7.55 -4.11 1.45
C ILE A 203 -6.99 -3.50 2.74
N GLU A 204 -7.84 -3.21 3.72
CA GLU A 204 -7.40 -2.78 5.05
C GLU A 204 -6.48 -3.81 5.69
N LYS A 205 -6.79 -5.11 5.57
CA LYS A 205 -5.95 -6.18 6.14
C LYS A 205 -4.62 -6.34 5.40
N VAL A 206 -4.59 -6.12 4.10
CA VAL A 206 -3.33 -6.05 3.33
C VAL A 206 -2.48 -4.90 3.86
N TYR A 207 -3.07 -3.70 3.99
CA TYR A 207 -2.40 -2.53 4.55
C TYR A 207 -1.85 -2.81 5.96
N TYR A 208 -2.66 -3.33 6.88
CA TYR A 208 -2.26 -3.59 8.26
C TYR A 208 -1.09 -4.57 8.36
N ILE A 209 -1.10 -5.64 7.55
CA ILE A 209 0.03 -6.58 7.52
C ILE A 209 1.27 -5.87 6.97
N LEU A 210 1.19 -5.17 5.84
CA LEU A 210 2.34 -4.49 5.25
C LEU A 210 2.91 -3.41 6.17
N HIS A 211 2.05 -2.65 6.82
CA HIS A 211 2.39 -1.63 7.81
C HIS A 211 3.16 -2.22 8.98
N ASP A 212 2.62 -3.26 9.63
CA ASP A 212 3.29 -3.91 10.74
C ASP A 212 4.59 -4.62 10.27
N MET A 213 4.61 -5.26 9.09
CA MET A 213 5.84 -5.85 8.53
C MET A 213 6.92 -4.79 8.32
N ASP A 214 6.55 -3.62 7.83
CA ASP A 214 7.46 -2.53 7.58
C ASP A 214 7.96 -1.89 8.88
N TYR A 215 7.07 -1.24 9.63
CA TYR A 215 7.42 -0.43 10.79
C TYR A 215 7.78 -1.25 12.03
N TYR A 216 7.12 -2.39 12.25
CA TYR A 216 7.27 -3.18 13.49
C TYR A 216 8.18 -4.38 13.36
N PHE A 217 8.39 -4.89 12.14
CA PHE A 217 9.27 -6.04 11.92
C PHE A 217 10.61 -5.65 11.28
N PHE A 218 10.61 -5.06 10.09
CA PHE A 218 11.84 -4.84 9.33
C PHE A 218 12.57 -3.54 9.66
N ARG A 219 11.86 -2.41 9.80
CA ARG A 219 12.43 -1.10 10.06
C ARG A 219 12.34 -0.65 11.52
N TYR A 220 11.82 -1.49 12.42
CA TYR A 220 11.71 -1.18 13.85
C TYR A 220 13.01 -0.61 14.43
N ASP A 221 12.92 0.58 15.03
CA ASP A 221 14.02 1.35 15.64
C ASP A 221 15.23 1.58 14.71
N SER A 222 15.00 1.64 13.39
CA SER A 222 16.03 1.97 12.42
C SER A 222 16.21 3.48 12.25
N ASP A 223 17.41 3.92 11.90
CA ASP A 223 17.69 5.33 11.55
C ASP A 223 16.86 5.82 10.35
N ASP A 224 16.37 4.88 9.53
CA ASP A 224 15.48 5.12 8.40
C ASP A 224 14.09 5.57 8.85
N LEU A 225 13.60 5.12 10.01
CA LEU A 225 12.36 5.62 10.62
C LEU A 225 12.57 6.93 11.37
N ARG A 226 13.71 7.08 12.05
CA ARG A 226 14.02 8.27 12.86
C ARG A 226 14.13 9.57 12.05
N ASN A 227 14.34 9.48 10.75
CA ASN A 227 14.48 10.62 9.84
C ASN A 227 13.33 10.73 8.83
N TYR A 228 12.27 9.92 8.96
CA TYR A 228 11.16 9.92 8.01
C TYR A 228 10.09 10.94 8.45
N PRO A 229 9.72 11.92 7.61
CA PRO A 229 8.72 12.93 7.95
C PRO A 229 7.30 12.41 7.70
N ILE A 230 6.79 11.52 8.57
CA ILE A 230 5.36 11.18 8.67
C ILE A 230 4.89 11.59 10.07
N ASP A 231 3.58 11.87 10.20
CA ASP A 231 2.92 12.02 11.49
C ASP A 231 3.18 10.79 12.38
N ASP A 232 3.84 11.01 13.52
CA ASP A 232 4.22 9.98 14.48
C ASP A 232 3.05 9.04 14.83
N GLY A 233 1.80 9.55 14.79
CA GLY A 233 0.58 8.78 15.05
C GLY A 233 0.33 7.59 14.11
N ILE A 234 0.76 7.64 12.85
CA ILE A 234 0.58 6.53 11.90
C ILE A 234 1.65 5.46 12.13
N ILE A 235 2.93 5.87 12.24
CA ILE A 235 4.04 4.96 12.50
C ILE A 235 3.87 4.24 13.85
N ASP A 236 3.39 4.95 14.87
CA ASP A 236 3.21 4.41 16.22
C ASP A 236 1.96 3.53 16.38
N GLN A 237 1.12 3.42 15.36
CA GLN A 237 -0.03 2.53 15.36
C GLN A 237 0.42 1.08 15.08
N TYR A 238 0.14 0.17 16.02
CA TYR A 238 0.31 -1.26 15.80
C TYR A 238 -1.04 -1.91 15.54
N TYR A 239 -1.24 -2.50 14.36
CA TYR A 239 -2.53 -3.08 14.00
C TYR A 239 -2.71 -4.51 14.53
N GLY A 240 -1.61 -5.21 14.85
CA GLY A 240 -1.67 -6.55 15.45
C GLY A 240 -1.99 -7.65 14.46
N TYR A 241 -1.73 -7.43 13.17
CA TYR A 241 -2.09 -8.39 12.11
C TYR A 241 -0.99 -9.40 11.76
N LEU A 242 0.23 -9.23 12.31
CA LEU A 242 1.32 -10.17 12.09
C LEU A 242 1.18 -11.43 12.95
N SER A 243 0.97 -12.54 12.25
CA SER A 243 0.93 -13.90 12.79
C SER A 243 2.26 -14.31 13.42
N VAL A 244 3.37 -13.76 12.95
CA VAL A 244 4.72 -14.02 13.52
C VAL A 244 4.82 -13.73 15.02
N PHE A 245 3.97 -12.84 15.53
CA PHE A 245 3.87 -12.45 16.93
C PHE A 245 2.66 -13.06 17.66
N GLY A 246 1.80 -13.80 16.95
CA GLY A 246 0.75 -14.61 17.55
C GLY A 246 1.32 -15.81 18.32
N ASP A 247 0.62 -16.22 19.37
CA ASP A 247 0.94 -17.40 20.18
C ASP A 247 0.65 -18.71 19.45
#